data_AF-A0A3E2CBH3-F1
#
_entry.id   AF-A0A3E2CBH3-F1
#
_cell.length_a   1.000
_cell.length_b   1.000
_cell.length_c   1.000
_cell.angle_alpha   90.00
_cell.angle_beta   90.00
_cell.angle_gamma   90.00
#
_symmetry.space_group_name_H-M   'P 1'
#
loop_
_entity.id
_entity.type
_entity.pdbx_description
1 polymer ?
#
loop_
_entity_poly.entity_id
_entity_poly.type
_entity_poly.pdbx_seq_one_letter_code
_entity_poly.pdbx_strand_id
1 'polypeptide(L)'
;TLLAGFAMATPAFAGAKGDALADAVQIHEANKTLRESQRAVRTAEISLVKLQSSQAAAKTAYENAKTKFDAAKKAAEAAKKAVEDGLTAYLGKHVNDKDFDKTKATAEYKQSEEYKSLDKANTEAEAKLKDTDAEGKTLEKKAEDLKTALDAADAKVTAQTEAVAAAKAQVEANQRYLNALRGVNPGGETKPDQTKPGET
;
A
#
# COMPACT_ATOMS: atom_id res chain seq x y z
N THR A 1 38.75 16.21 13.75
CA THR A 1 39.58 15.61 14.81
C THR A 1 38.88 14.34 15.25
N LEU A 2 39.39 13.12 15.07
CA LEU A 2 40.77 12.64 15.19
C LEU A 2 41.24 11.77 14.02
N LEU A 3 42.53 11.94 13.77
CA LEU A 3 43.45 11.16 12.95
C LEU A 3 44.27 10.30 13.94
N ALA A 4 44.47 9.01 13.64
CA ALA A 4 45.47 8.05 14.16
C ALA A 4 44.80 6.67 14.17
N GLY A 5 45.36 5.58 13.67
CA GLY A 5 46.71 5.28 13.22
C GLY A 5 46.82 3.77 13.28
N PHE A 6 46.97 3.11 12.14
CA PHE A 6 47.43 1.72 12.06
C PHE A 6 48.33 1.62 10.83
N ALA A 7 49.53 2.18 10.97
CA ALA A 7 50.68 1.66 10.27
C ALA A 7 51.15 0.43 11.07
N MET A 8 50.95 -0.76 10.53
CA MET A 8 51.66 -1.97 10.94
C MET A 8 52.30 -2.53 9.68
N ALA A 9 53.63 -2.64 9.73
CA ALA A 9 54.49 -3.06 8.65
C ALA A 9 54.03 -4.37 7.99
N THR A 10 53.98 -4.40 6.66
CA THR A 10 53.94 -5.63 5.89
C THR A 10 55.31 -6.32 5.97
N PRO A 11 55.41 -7.56 6.46
CA PRO A 11 56.66 -8.30 6.38
C PRO A 11 56.95 -8.69 4.93
N ALA A 12 58.24 -8.66 4.59
CA ALA A 12 58.78 -9.04 3.29
C ALA A 12 58.39 -10.48 2.90
N PHE A 13 58.15 -10.64 1.60
CA PHE A 13 57.91 -11.88 0.86
C PHE A 13 58.61 -13.13 1.43
N ALA A 14 57.82 -14.07 1.93
CA ALA A 14 58.18 -15.48 2.03
C ALA A 14 56.91 -16.35 1.98
N GLY A 15 56.66 -17.00 0.83
CA GLY A 15 55.82 -18.21 0.75
C GLY A 15 54.60 -18.14 -0.16
N ALA A 16 54.78 -18.47 -1.46
CA ALA A 16 53.75 -18.68 -2.48
C ALA A 16 52.76 -19.86 -2.21
N LYS A 17 52.63 -20.32 -0.96
CA LYS A 17 51.64 -21.32 -0.53
C LYS A 17 50.68 -20.80 0.56
N GLY A 18 51.01 -19.68 1.22
CA GLY A 18 50.14 -19.03 2.19
C GLY A 18 49.05 -18.16 1.53
N ASP A 19 49.40 -17.45 0.47
CA ASP A 19 48.48 -16.56 -0.27
C ASP A 19 47.34 -17.33 -0.95
N ALA A 20 47.62 -18.47 -1.60
CA ALA A 20 46.58 -19.26 -2.26
C ALA A 20 45.53 -19.82 -1.28
N LEU A 21 45.94 -20.14 -0.05
CA LEU A 21 45.03 -20.63 0.99
C LEU A 21 44.21 -19.46 1.59
N ALA A 22 44.84 -18.30 1.80
CA ALA A 22 44.16 -17.08 2.24
C ALA A 22 43.14 -16.59 1.20
N ASP A 23 43.47 -16.62 -0.08
CA ASP A 23 42.58 -16.29 -1.19
C ASP A 23 41.40 -17.27 -1.27
N ALA A 24 41.64 -18.57 -1.09
CA ALA A 24 40.59 -19.59 -1.08
C ALA A 24 39.60 -19.38 0.08
N VAL A 25 40.08 -18.99 1.27
CA VAL A 25 39.24 -18.67 2.43
C VAL A 25 38.39 -17.42 2.16
N GLN A 26 38.97 -16.35 1.63
CA GLN A 26 38.24 -15.12 1.29
C GLN A 26 37.16 -15.35 0.23
N ILE A 27 37.46 -16.14 -0.81
CA ILE A 27 36.48 -16.52 -1.84
C ILE A 27 35.36 -17.37 -1.22
N HIS A 28 35.68 -18.27 -0.29
CA HIS A 28 34.69 -19.09 0.41
C HIS A 28 33.74 -18.21 1.25
N GLU A 29 34.28 -17.28 2.03
CA GLU A 29 33.50 -16.35 2.84
C GLU A 29 32.62 -15.44 1.96
N ALA A 30 33.16 -14.88 0.89
CA ALA A 30 32.39 -14.05 -0.05
C ALA A 30 31.24 -14.83 -0.71
N ASN A 31 31.45 -16.11 -1.07
CA ASN A 31 30.38 -16.99 -1.57
C ASN A 31 29.30 -17.22 -0.51
N LYS A 32 29.69 -17.40 0.76
CA LYS A 32 28.74 -17.57 1.87
C LYS A 32 27.88 -16.31 2.03
N THR A 33 28.50 -15.13 2.07
CA THR A 33 27.82 -13.83 2.15
C THR A 33 26.87 -13.59 0.97
N LEU A 34 27.28 -13.97 -0.25
CA LEU A 34 26.43 -13.89 -1.44
C LEU A 34 25.18 -14.78 -1.30
N ARG A 35 25.35 -16.03 -0.86
CA ARG A 35 24.21 -16.94 -0.62
C ARG A 35 23.27 -16.43 0.46
N GLU A 36 23.80 -15.88 1.55
CA GLU A 36 23.01 -15.27 2.62
C GLU A 36 22.20 -14.07 2.10
N SER A 37 22.81 -13.23 1.27
CA SER A 37 22.12 -12.08 0.66
C SER A 37 21.03 -12.50 -0.32
N GLN A 38 21.28 -13.54 -1.13
CA GLN A 38 20.26 -14.11 -2.02
C GLN A 38 19.08 -14.70 -1.22
N ARG A 39 19.35 -15.33 -0.07
CA ARG A 39 18.28 -15.78 0.85
C ARG A 39 17.50 -14.59 1.41
N ALA A 40 18.18 -13.50 1.79
CA ALA A 40 17.52 -12.29 2.27
C ALA A 40 16.59 -11.68 1.20
N VAL A 41 17.01 -11.63 -0.06
CA VAL A 41 16.15 -11.20 -1.19
C VAL A 41 14.89 -12.08 -1.27
N ARG A 42 15.05 -13.41 -1.29
CA ARG A 42 13.90 -14.32 -1.37
C ARG A 42 12.93 -14.13 -0.20
N THR A 43 13.44 -13.97 1.01
CA THR A 43 12.61 -13.71 2.19
C THR A 43 11.87 -12.37 2.06
N ALA A 44 12.55 -11.32 1.60
CA ALA A 44 11.95 -10.00 1.39
C ALA A 44 10.87 -10.03 0.29
N GLU A 45 11.08 -10.77 -0.79
CA GLU A 45 10.11 -10.96 -1.87
C GLU A 45 8.87 -11.75 -1.40
N ILE A 46 9.05 -12.81 -0.62
CA ILE A 46 7.93 -13.55 -0.01
C ILE A 46 7.10 -12.62 0.90
N SER A 47 7.77 -11.79 1.70
CA SER A 47 7.09 -10.79 2.53
C SER A 47 6.34 -9.76 1.71
N LEU A 48 6.92 -9.29 0.59
CA LEU A 48 6.26 -8.36 -0.32
C LEU A 48 4.97 -8.96 -0.90
N VAL A 49 5.01 -10.21 -1.37
CA VAL A 49 3.82 -10.90 -1.91
C VAL A 49 2.70 -11.00 -0.87
N LYS A 50 3.05 -11.32 0.40
CA LYS A 50 2.07 -11.36 1.51
C LYS A 50 1.47 -9.99 1.81
N LEU A 51 2.25 -8.92 1.72
CA LEU A 51 1.74 -7.56 1.91
C LEU A 51 0.83 -7.14 0.76
N GLN A 52 1.20 -7.47 -0.48
CA GLN A 52 0.38 -7.20 -1.66
C GLN A 52 -0.97 -7.93 -1.61
N SER A 53 -1.00 -9.19 -1.15
CA SER A 53 -2.28 -9.90 -0.98
C SER A 53 -3.14 -9.29 0.13
N SER A 54 -2.54 -8.86 1.24
CA SER A 54 -3.24 -8.12 2.30
C SER A 54 -3.78 -6.78 1.81
N GLN A 55 -3.02 -6.04 1.01
CA GLN A 55 -3.43 -4.78 0.40
C GLN A 55 -4.63 -4.99 -0.54
N ALA A 56 -4.60 -6.03 -1.38
CA ALA A 56 -5.72 -6.36 -2.27
C ALA A 56 -7.00 -6.70 -1.50
N ALA A 57 -6.89 -7.43 -0.39
CA ALA A 57 -8.01 -7.73 0.49
C ALA A 57 -8.58 -6.45 1.15
N ALA A 58 -7.70 -5.57 1.66
CA ALA A 58 -8.11 -4.28 2.23
C ALA A 58 -8.81 -3.38 1.20
N LYS A 59 -8.29 -3.34 -0.02
CA LYS A 59 -8.88 -2.59 -1.14
C LYS A 59 -10.29 -3.08 -1.45
N THR A 60 -10.46 -4.40 -1.59
CA THR A 60 -11.76 -5.01 -1.85
C THR A 60 -12.76 -4.72 -0.74
N ALA A 61 -12.33 -4.79 0.53
CA ALA A 61 -13.19 -4.47 1.67
C ALA A 61 -13.63 -2.99 1.66
N TYR A 62 -12.69 -2.08 1.40
CA TYR A 62 -12.97 -0.64 1.28
C TYR A 62 -13.95 -0.34 0.15
N GLU A 63 -13.71 -0.87 -1.06
CA GLU A 63 -14.58 -0.63 -2.23
C GLU A 63 -16.01 -1.13 -1.99
N ASN A 64 -16.16 -2.30 -1.36
CA ASN A 64 -17.47 -2.83 -1.00
C ASN A 64 -18.19 -1.97 0.05
N ALA A 65 -17.48 -1.51 1.09
CA ALA A 65 -18.05 -0.64 2.11
C ALA A 65 -18.45 0.72 1.54
N LYS A 66 -17.57 1.31 0.72
CA LYS A 66 -17.82 2.58 0.02
C LYS A 66 -19.05 2.49 -0.88
N THR A 67 -19.15 1.44 -1.69
CA THR A 67 -20.30 1.25 -2.60
C THR A 67 -21.62 1.16 -1.81
N LYS A 68 -21.63 0.45 -0.68
CA LYS A 68 -22.82 0.37 0.19
C LYS A 68 -23.18 1.74 0.79
N PHE A 69 -22.19 2.48 1.27
CA PHE A 69 -22.38 3.82 1.80
C PHE A 69 -22.93 4.79 0.73
N ASP A 70 -22.29 4.84 -0.44
CA ASP A 70 -22.69 5.71 -1.55
C ASP A 70 -24.11 5.39 -2.04
N ALA A 71 -24.48 4.11 -2.11
CA ALA A 71 -25.83 3.68 -2.47
C ALA A 71 -26.88 4.10 -1.41
N ALA A 72 -26.57 3.91 -0.12
CA ALA A 72 -27.45 4.32 0.97
C ALA A 72 -27.61 5.85 1.01
N LYS A 73 -26.52 6.59 0.80
CA LYS A 73 -26.51 8.05 0.74
C LYS A 73 -27.37 8.57 -0.40
N LYS A 74 -27.20 8.02 -1.60
CA LYS A 74 -28.01 8.36 -2.76
C LYS A 74 -29.49 8.05 -2.56
N ALA A 75 -29.81 6.93 -1.89
CA ALA A 75 -31.20 6.58 -1.57
C ALA A 75 -31.83 7.58 -0.59
N ALA A 76 -31.10 8.01 0.45
CA ALA A 76 -31.58 9.02 1.39
C ALA A 76 -31.76 10.39 0.72
N GLU A 77 -30.80 10.81 -0.12
CA GLU A 77 -30.92 12.06 -0.89
C GLU A 77 -32.12 12.03 -1.85
N ALA A 78 -32.37 10.89 -2.52
CA ALA A 78 -33.51 10.72 -3.41
C ALA A 78 -34.85 10.73 -2.64
N ALA A 79 -34.92 10.09 -1.47
CA ALA A 79 -36.12 10.07 -0.64
C ALA A 79 -36.45 11.47 -0.10
N LYS A 80 -35.43 12.20 0.37
CA LYS A 80 -35.58 13.60 0.78
C LYS A 80 -36.09 14.47 -0.37
N LYS A 81 -35.49 14.31 -1.56
CA LYS A 81 -35.93 15.04 -2.75
C LYS A 81 -37.38 14.71 -3.12
N ALA A 82 -37.81 13.45 -2.98
CA ALA A 82 -39.20 13.08 -3.26
C ALA A 82 -40.20 13.77 -2.32
N VAL A 83 -39.85 13.96 -1.04
CA VAL A 83 -40.66 14.74 -0.08
C VAL A 83 -40.75 16.21 -0.52
N GLU A 84 -39.64 16.80 -0.93
CA GLU A 84 -39.58 18.20 -1.40
C GLU A 84 -40.33 18.41 -2.73
N ASP A 85 -40.17 17.49 -3.69
CA ASP A 85 -40.83 17.49 -5.00
C ASP A 85 -42.34 17.29 -4.82
N GLY A 86 -42.77 16.39 -3.93
CA GLY A 86 -44.17 16.17 -3.60
C GLY A 86 -44.84 17.42 -3.02
N LEU A 87 -44.18 18.09 -2.05
CA LEU A 87 -44.67 19.36 -1.50
C LEU A 87 -44.74 20.44 -2.59
N THR A 88 -43.73 20.54 -3.44
CA THR A 88 -43.68 21.52 -4.53
C THR A 88 -44.81 21.30 -5.54
N ALA A 89 -45.06 20.04 -5.92
CA ALA A 89 -46.14 19.68 -6.83
C ALA A 89 -47.51 19.96 -6.22
N TYR A 90 -47.70 19.70 -4.92
CA TYR A 90 -48.93 20.03 -4.22
C TYR A 90 -49.18 21.54 -4.20
N LEU A 91 -48.19 22.34 -3.77
CA LEU A 91 -48.32 23.80 -3.74
C LEU A 91 -48.55 24.38 -5.14
N GLY A 92 -47.93 23.81 -6.18
CA GLY A 92 -48.12 24.22 -7.56
C GLY A 92 -49.55 24.05 -8.09
N LYS A 93 -50.31 23.07 -7.57
CA LYS A 93 -51.73 22.88 -7.94
C LYS A 93 -52.64 23.95 -7.32
N HIS A 94 -52.24 24.52 -6.19
CA HIS A 94 -53.05 25.46 -5.40
C HIS A 94 -52.62 26.92 -5.56
N VAL A 95 -51.50 27.21 -6.24
CA VAL A 95 -50.93 28.57 -6.33
C VAL A 95 -51.84 29.60 -7.01
N ASN A 96 -52.79 29.14 -7.84
CA ASN A 96 -53.75 30.00 -8.54
C ASN A 96 -55.10 30.09 -7.81
N ASP A 97 -55.25 29.44 -6.66
CA ASP A 97 -56.47 29.50 -5.86
C ASP A 97 -56.62 30.89 -5.26
N LYS A 98 -57.83 31.45 -5.32
CA LYS A 98 -58.13 32.82 -4.90
C LYS A 98 -57.80 33.07 -3.41
N ASP A 99 -57.85 32.02 -2.59
CA ASP A 99 -57.59 32.04 -1.15
C ASP A 99 -56.30 31.28 -0.77
N PHE A 100 -55.35 31.16 -1.71
CA PHE A 100 -54.11 30.40 -1.48
C PHE A 100 -53.27 30.98 -0.33
N ASP A 101 -53.07 30.17 0.70
CA ASP A 101 -52.13 30.41 1.80
C ASP A 101 -51.12 29.26 1.82
N LYS A 102 -49.87 29.57 1.45
CA LYS A 102 -48.78 28.60 1.39
C LYS A 102 -48.56 27.88 2.72
N THR A 103 -48.76 28.55 3.85
CA THR A 103 -48.54 27.98 5.19
C THR A 103 -49.62 26.95 5.51
N LYS A 104 -50.88 27.28 5.23
CA LYS A 104 -52.00 26.35 5.41
C LYS A 104 -51.90 25.16 4.47
N ALA A 105 -51.65 25.40 3.18
CA ALA A 105 -51.47 24.34 2.19
C ALA A 105 -50.31 23.40 2.55
N THR A 106 -49.20 23.94 3.08
CA THR A 106 -48.09 23.10 3.56
C THR A 106 -48.50 22.24 4.76
N ALA A 107 -49.28 22.79 5.69
CA ALA A 107 -49.77 22.05 6.86
C ALA A 107 -50.76 20.94 6.46
N GLU A 108 -51.65 21.21 5.50
CA GLU A 108 -52.59 20.23 4.94
C GLU A 108 -51.85 19.10 4.20
N TYR A 109 -50.87 19.44 3.36
CA TYR A 109 -50.05 18.44 2.69
C TYR A 109 -49.33 17.53 3.68
N LYS A 110 -48.79 18.08 4.78
CA LYS A 110 -48.13 17.29 5.83
C LYS A 110 -49.06 16.31 6.55
N GLN A 111 -50.38 16.51 6.48
CA GLN A 111 -51.37 15.57 7.01
C GLN A 111 -51.84 14.53 5.99
N SER A 112 -51.52 14.73 4.70
CA SER A 112 -51.92 13.83 3.61
C SER A 112 -51.22 12.47 3.71
N GLU A 113 -51.89 11.44 3.18
CA GLU A 113 -51.32 10.09 3.10
C GLU A 113 -50.10 10.04 2.16
N GLU A 114 -50.06 10.90 1.13
CA GLU A 114 -48.92 11.03 0.22
C GLU A 114 -47.67 11.50 0.97
N TYR A 115 -47.79 12.59 1.74
CA TYR A 115 -46.68 13.07 2.57
C TYR A 115 -46.24 12.01 3.59
N LYS A 116 -47.18 11.38 4.33
CA LYS A 116 -46.83 10.36 5.33
C LYS A 116 -46.07 9.19 4.71
N SER A 117 -46.44 8.77 3.51
CA SER A 117 -45.74 7.70 2.77
C SER A 117 -44.31 8.11 2.39
N LEU A 118 -44.15 9.32 1.84
CA LEU A 118 -42.84 9.86 1.45
C LEU A 118 -41.93 10.13 2.66
N ASP A 119 -42.49 10.69 3.73
CA ASP A 119 -41.79 11.00 5.00
C ASP A 119 -41.35 9.71 5.71
N LYS A 120 -42.19 8.66 5.68
CA LYS A 120 -41.81 7.33 6.16
C LYS A 120 -40.64 6.75 5.34
N ALA A 121 -40.71 6.82 4.01
CA ALA A 121 -39.63 6.35 3.15
C ALA A 121 -38.31 7.13 3.39
N ASN A 122 -38.40 8.44 3.60
CA ASN A 122 -37.25 9.28 3.97
C ASN A 122 -36.67 8.86 5.33
N THR A 123 -37.53 8.68 6.33
CA THR A 123 -37.12 8.24 7.68
C THR A 123 -36.43 6.87 7.64
N GLU A 124 -36.97 5.91 6.89
CA GLU A 124 -36.36 4.58 6.71
C GLU A 124 -35.01 4.66 5.96
N ALA A 125 -34.88 5.54 4.97
CA ALA A 125 -33.63 5.74 4.24
C ALA A 125 -32.54 6.41 5.11
N GLU A 126 -32.91 7.42 5.89
CA GLU A 126 -32.01 8.04 6.87
C GLU A 126 -31.59 7.07 7.97
N ALA A 127 -32.53 6.24 8.45
CA ALA A 127 -32.24 5.21 9.44
C ALA A 127 -31.15 4.26 8.95
N LYS A 128 -31.17 3.86 7.66
CA LYS A 128 -30.11 3.01 7.07
C LYS A 128 -28.72 3.65 7.04
N LEU A 129 -28.62 4.99 6.99
CA LEU A 129 -27.33 5.69 7.07
C LEU A 129 -26.80 5.74 8.50
N LYS A 130 -27.71 5.92 9.46
CA LYS A 130 -27.41 6.02 10.89
C LYS A 130 -27.30 4.64 11.56
N ASP A 131 -27.76 3.60 10.88
CA ASP A 131 -27.72 2.23 11.37
C ASP A 131 -26.28 1.81 11.64
N THR A 132 -26.10 1.19 12.80
CA THR A 132 -24.80 0.77 13.29
C THR A 132 -24.69 -0.74 13.22
N ASP A 133 -23.52 -1.22 12.88
CA ASP A 133 -23.26 -2.65 12.94
C ASP A 133 -23.00 -3.15 14.37
N ALA A 134 -22.60 -4.42 14.49
CA ALA A 134 -22.25 -5.03 15.76
C ALA A 134 -21.09 -4.33 16.50
N GLU A 135 -20.25 -3.55 15.80
CA GLU A 135 -19.17 -2.75 16.38
C GLU A 135 -19.62 -1.32 16.77
N GLY A 136 -20.90 -0.99 16.59
CA GLY A 136 -21.42 0.36 16.84
C GLY A 136 -21.01 1.40 15.78
N LYS A 137 -20.56 0.95 14.60
CA LYS A 137 -20.09 1.82 13.52
C LYS A 137 -21.13 1.97 12.42
N THR A 138 -21.36 3.20 11.99
CA THR A 138 -22.16 3.52 10.81
C THR A 138 -21.46 3.06 9.53
N LEU A 139 -22.21 3.01 8.42
CA LEU A 139 -21.64 2.71 7.10
C LEU A 139 -20.52 3.68 6.70
N GLU A 140 -20.70 4.97 6.99
CA GLU A 140 -19.68 6.00 6.76
C GLU A 140 -18.41 5.70 7.56
N LYS A 141 -18.57 5.46 8.87
CA LYS A 141 -17.43 5.26 9.75
C LYS A 141 -16.63 4.00 9.39
N LYS A 142 -17.33 2.94 8.97
CA LYS A 142 -16.69 1.73 8.43
C LYS A 142 -15.88 2.01 7.18
N ALA A 143 -16.42 2.77 6.24
CA ALA A 143 -15.72 3.10 5.00
C ALA A 143 -14.45 3.92 5.30
N GLU A 144 -14.50 4.85 6.25
CA GLU A 144 -13.33 5.61 6.72
C GLU A 144 -12.27 4.74 7.41
N ASP A 145 -12.69 3.86 8.32
CA ASP A 145 -11.77 2.97 9.03
C ASP A 145 -11.08 2.01 8.05
N LEU A 146 -11.82 1.46 7.09
CA LEU A 146 -11.27 0.61 6.03
C LEU A 146 -10.37 1.38 5.07
N LYS A 147 -10.67 2.65 4.80
CA LYS A 147 -9.78 3.53 4.04
C LYS A 147 -8.45 3.71 4.76
N THR A 148 -8.49 3.99 6.06
CA THR A 148 -7.28 4.13 6.89
C THR A 148 -6.46 2.84 6.89
N ALA A 149 -7.13 1.67 6.96
CA ALA A 149 -6.47 0.38 6.88
C ALA A 149 -5.83 0.13 5.49
N LEU A 150 -6.49 0.54 4.41
CA LEU A 150 -5.95 0.48 3.05
C LEU A 150 -4.72 1.38 2.91
N ASP A 151 -4.81 2.64 3.33
CA ASP A 151 -3.71 3.60 3.26
C ASP A 151 -2.48 3.08 4.06
N ALA A 152 -2.71 2.44 5.22
CA ALA A 152 -1.66 1.79 6.00
C ALA A 152 -1.06 0.55 5.30
N ALA A 153 -1.87 -0.22 4.56
CA ALA A 153 -1.38 -1.35 3.77
C ALA A 153 -0.54 -0.89 2.58
N ASP A 154 -0.95 0.18 1.89
CA ASP A 154 -0.21 0.81 0.79
C ASP A 154 1.17 1.29 1.24
N ALA A 155 1.24 1.93 2.41
CA ALA A 155 2.52 2.35 3.00
C ALA A 155 3.46 1.16 3.27
N LYS A 156 2.94 0.04 3.78
CA LYS A 156 3.74 -1.17 4.02
C LYS A 156 4.26 -1.81 2.72
N VAL A 157 3.43 -1.89 1.68
CA VAL A 157 3.85 -2.40 0.37
C VAL A 157 4.93 -1.52 -0.23
N THR A 158 4.81 -0.21 -0.12
CA THR A 158 5.80 0.75 -0.61
C THR A 158 7.15 0.55 0.10
N ALA A 159 7.14 0.57 1.44
CA ALA A 159 8.35 0.35 2.24
C ALA A 159 9.02 -1.01 1.97
N GLN A 160 8.22 -2.08 1.84
CA GLN A 160 8.77 -3.41 1.54
C GLN A 160 9.33 -3.51 0.12
N THR A 161 8.75 -2.77 -0.84
CA THR A 161 9.27 -2.70 -2.21
C THR A 161 10.66 -2.07 -2.23
N GLU A 162 10.85 -0.98 -1.49
CA GLU A 162 12.16 -0.35 -1.31
C GLU A 162 13.16 -1.30 -0.62
N ALA A 163 12.73 -2.04 0.40
CA ALA A 163 13.56 -3.04 1.07
C ALA A 163 14.01 -4.18 0.14
N VAL A 164 13.13 -4.65 -0.75
CA VAL A 164 13.48 -5.65 -1.79
C VAL A 164 14.51 -5.07 -2.77
N ALA A 165 14.33 -3.82 -3.21
CA ALA A 165 15.28 -3.16 -4.09
C ALA A 165 16.67 -3.02 -3.44
N ALA A 166 16.73 -2.60 -2.17
CA ALA A 166 17.97 -2.51 -1.41
C ALA A 166 18.65 -3.87 -1.24
N ALA A 167 17.89 -4.93 -0.93
CA ALA A 167 18.43 -6.28 -0.81
C ALA A 167 19.01 -6.79 -2.15
N LYS A 168 18.37 -6.47 -3.28
CA LYS A 168 18.88 -6.81 -4.62
C LYS A 168 20.19 -6.08 -4.93
N ALA A 169 20.28 -4.79 -4.58
CA ALA A 169 21.52 -4.03 -4.71
C ALA A 169 22.67 -4.64 -3.88
N GLN A 170 22.39 -5.15 -2.67
CA GLN A 170 23.38 -5.84 -1.85
C GLN A 170 23.88 -7.15 -2.51
N VAL A 171 22.98 -7.92 -3.12
CA VAL A 171 23.36 -9.12 -3.89
C VAL A 171 24.30 -8.75 -5.04
N GLU A 172 23.99 -7.67 -5.77
CA GLU A 172 24.83 -7.20 -6.86
C GLU A 172 26.22 -6.74 -6.36
N ALA A 173 26.27 -5.99 -5.25
CA ALA A 173 27.53 -5.57 -4.63
C ALA A 173 28.38 -6.78 -4.20
N ASN A 174 27.78 -7.78 -3.56
CA ASN A 174 28.46 -8.99 -3.14
C ASN A 174 28.95 -9.83 -4.33
N GLN A 175 28.18 -9.87 -5.42
CA GLN A 175 28.61 -10.52 -6.66
C GLN A 175 29.81 -9.81 -7.28
N ARG A 176 29.82 -8.48 -7.31
CA ARG A 176 30.96 -7.68 -7.80
C ARG A 176 32.20 -7.92 -6.94
N TYR A 177 32.06 -7.96 -5.62
CA TYR A 177 33.17 -8.26 -4.71
C TYR A 177 33.74 -9.66 -4.94
N LEU A 178 32.87 -10.68 -5.07
CA LEU A 178 33.29 -12.05 -5.37
C LEU A 178 34.01 -12.15 -6.73
N ASN A 179 33.55 -11.43 -7.75
CA ASN A 179 34.21 -11.39 -9.05
C ASN A 179 35.60 -10.76 -8.96
N ALA A 180 35.74 -9.67 -8.18
CA ALA A 180 37.03 -9.04 -7.94
C ALA A 180 38.02 -9.98 -7.23
N LEU A 181 37.58 -10.71 -6.20
CA LEU A 181 38.41 -11.73 -5.53
C LEU A 181 38.85 -12.86 -6.46
N ARG A 182 38.04 -13.19 -7.47
CA ARG A 182 38.37 -14.20 -8.49
C ARG A 182 39.24 -13.66 -9.64
N GLY A 183 39.63 -12.38 -9.58
CA GLY A 183 40.39 -11.74 -10.67
C GLY A 183 39.59 -11.58 -11.97
N VAL A 184 38.27 -11.57 -11.88
CA VAL A 184 37.36 -11.37 -13.02
C VAL A 184 37.05 -9.88 -13.15
N ASN A 185 37.46 -9.27 -14.26
CA ASN A 185 37.17 -7.86 -14.56
C ASN A 185 35.66 -7.63 -14.75
N PRO A 186 35.17 -6.38 -14.58
CA PRO A 186 33.79 -6.02 -14.92
C PRO A 186 33.58 -6.25 -16.42
N GLY A 187 32.95 -7.39 -16.78
CA GLY A 187 32.86 -7.89 -18.16
C GLY A 187 33.01 -9.42 -18.27
N GLY A 188 33.50 -10.10 -17.24
CA GLY A 188 33.63 -11.56 -17.22
C GLY A 188 34.98 -12.09 -17.71
N GLU A 189 35.88 -11.22 -18.14
CA GLU A 189 37.24 -11.60 -18.55
C GLU A 189 38.14 -11.77 -17.32
N THR A 190 38.77 -12.94 -17.20
CA THR A 190 39.83 -13.19 -16.22
C THR A 190 41.08 -12.40 -16.60
N LYS A 191 41.77 -11.78 -15.62
CA LYS A 191 43.07 -11.13 -15.86
C LYS A 191 44.01 -12.04 -16.67
N PRO A 192 44.75 -11.52 -17.66
CA PRO A 192 45.81 -12.29 -18.31
C PRO A 192 46.82 -12.75 -17.26
N ASP A 193 47.15 -14.03 -17.29
CA ASP A 193 48.14 -14.66 -16.43
C ASP A 193 49.48 -13.92 -16.61
N GLN A 194 49.91 -13.15 -15.61
CA GLN A 194 51.19 -12.43 -15.62
C GLN A 194 52.36 -13.36 -15.26
N THR A 195 52.35 -14.58 -15.78
CA THR A 195 53.51 -15.48 -15.70
C THR A 195 53.86 -16.06 -17.07
N LYS A 196 54.55 -15.24 -17.88
CA LYS A 196 55.65 -15.77 -18.69
C LYS A 196 56.95 -15.14 -18.20
N PRO A 197 57.75 -15.85 -17.39
CA PRO A 197 59.15 -15.49 -17.20
C PRO A 197 59.81 -15.48 -18.58
N GLY A 198 60.61 -14.44 -18.85
CA GLY A 198 61.17 -14.17 -20.17
C GLY A 198 61.87 -15.38 -20.80
N GLU A 199 61.57 -15.60 -22.07
CA GLU A 199 62.48 -16.31 -22.96
C GLU A 199 63.32 -15.24 -23.68
N THR A 200 64.63 -15.40 -23.51
CA THR A 200 65.68 -14.65 -24.18
C THR A 200 65.96 -15.26 -25.55
#